data_AF-A0A085ADC2-F1
#
_entry.id   AF-A0A085ADC2-F1
#
_cell.length_a   1.000
_cell.length_b   1.000
_cell.length_c   1.000
_cell.angle_alpha   90.00
_cell.angle_beta   90.00
_cell.angle_gamma   90.00
#
_symmetry.space_group_name_H-M   'P 1'
#
loop_
_entity.id
_entity.type
_entity.pdbx_description
1 polymer ?
#
loop_
_entity_poly.entity_id
_entity_poly.type
_entity_poly.pdbx_seq_one_letter_code
_entity_poly.pdbx_strand_id
1 'polypeptide(L)' 'MRLPWLKEKNGWLLPWGEVVTNPLKAQRLAEELNEKQVAA' A
#
# COMPACT_ATOMS: atom_id res chain seq x y z
N MET A 1 5.39 -2.29 -6.73
CA MET A 1 4.69 -0.99 -6.57
C MET A 1 5.07 -0.38 -5.22
N ARG A 2 5.22 0.95 -5.07
CA ARG A 2 5.53 1.60 -3.77
C ARG A 2 4.33 2.44 -3.34
N LEU A 3 3.78 2.18 -2.15
CA LEU A 3 2.63 2.93 -1.62
C LEU A 3 3.06 4.34 -1.16
N PRO A 4 2.30 5.40 -1.50
CA PRO A 4 2.57 6.74 -1.03
C PRO A 4 2.36 6.87 0.48
N TRP A 5 3.29 7.55 1.16
CA TRP A 5 3.19 7.83 2.59
C TRP A 5 2.40 9.11 2.85
N LEU A 6 1.31 8.99 3.59
CA LEU A 6 0.52 10.11 4.10
C LEU A 6 1.04 10.54 5.47
N LYS A 7 1.65 11.72 5.52
CA LYS A 7 2.14 12.33 6.76
C LYS A 7 0.98 12.70 7.71
N GLU A 8 -0.16 13.14 7.18
CA GLU A 8 -1.34 13.53 7.95
C GLU A 8 -2.02 12.36 8.69
N LYS A 9 -1.91 11.15 8.13
CA LYS A 9 -2.50 9.93 8.67
C LYS A 9 -1.47 9.00 9.30
N ASN A 10 -0.19 9.37 9.24
CA ASN A 10 0.95 8.58 9.68
C ASN A 10 0.90 7.13 9.14
N GLY A 11 0.62 6.99 7.84
CA GLY A 11 0.37 5.69 7.21
C GLY A 11 0.57 5.69 5.70
N TRP A 12 0.60 4.52 5.09
CA TRP A 12 0.65 4.28 3.66
C TRP A 12 -0.75 4.27 3.06
N LEU A 13 -0.97 5.07 2.02
CA LEU A 13 -2.21 5.12 1.28
C LEU A 13 -2.24 4.04 0.19
N LEU A 14 -3.30 3.23 0.20
CA LEU A 14 -3.60 2.24 -0.81
C LEU A 14 -4.33 2.89 -2.00
N PRO A 15 -4.23 2.32 -3.20
CA PRO A 15 -4.85 2.88 -4.41
C PRO A 15 -6.39 2.93 -4.36
N TRP A 16 -7.03 2.24 -3.42
CA TRP A 16 -8.48 2.31 -3.16
C TRP A 16 -8.87 3.28 -2.02
N GLY A 17 -7.93 4.06 -1.48
CA GLY A 17 -8.19 5.12 -0.50
C GLY A 17 -8.05 4.71 0.97
N GLU A 18 -7.72 3.45 1.25
CA GLU A 18 -7.49 2.97 2.61
C GLU A 18 -6.08 3.33 3.09
N VAL A 19 -5.91 3.65 4.38
CA VAL A 19 -4.61 4.02 4.96
C VAL A 19 -4.16 2.95 5.95
N VAL A 20 -2.96 2.41 5.73
CA VAL A 20 -2.34 1.41 6.59
C VAL A 20 -1.17 2.03 7.33
N THR A 21 -1.20 2.01 8.65
CA THR A 21 -0.12 2.56 9.49
C THR A 21 0.96 1.52 9.83
N ASN A 22 0.68 0.24 9.59
CA ASN A 22 1.63 -0.84 9.86
C ASN A 22 2.58 -1.04 8.66
N PRO A 23 3.90 -0.83 8.83
CA PRO A 23 4.88 -0.93 7.74
C PRO A 23 4.93 -2.32 7.10
N LEU A 24 4.87 -3.40 7.90
CA LEU A 24 4.89 -4.77 7.38
C LEU A 24 3.62 -5.08 6.57
N LYS A 25 2.47 -4.62 7.06
CA LYS A 25 1.19 -4.80 6.34
C LYS A 25 1.19 -4.01 5.04
N ALA A 26 1.70 -2.78 5.05
CA ALA A 26 1.81 -1.94 3.87
C ALA A 26 2.76 -2.55 2.82
N GLN A 27 3.89 -3.11 3.25
CA GLN A 27 4.81 -3.81 2.36
C GLN A 27 4.15 -5.02 1.70
N ARG A 28 3.52 -5.88 2.49
CA ARG A 28 2.85 -7.09 1.97
C ARG A 28 1.73 -6.75 0.99
N LEU A 29 0.94 -5.72 1.28
CA LEU A 29 -0.10 -5.22 0.37
C LEU A 29 0.49 -4.64 -0.92
N ALA A 30 1.63 -3.96 -0.84
CA ALA A 30 2.32 -3.43 -2.01
C ALA A 30 2.84 -4.55 -2.94
N GLU A 31 3.27 -5.67 -2.35
CA GLU A 31 3.67 -6.89 -3.07
C GLU A 31 2.47 -7.57 -3.72
N GLU A 32 1.39 -7.79 -2.97
CA GLU A 32 0.15 -8.42 -3.48
C GLU A 32 -0.48 -7.59 -4.62
N LEU A 33 -0.50 -6.26 -4.49
CA LEU A 33 -0.93 -5.35 -5.55
C LEU A 33 -0.07 -5.50 -6.80
N ASN A 34 1.23 -5.64 -6.64
CA ASN A 34 2.16 -5.80 -7.74
C ASN A 34 1.91 -7.12 -8.48
N GLU A 35 1.69 -8.21 -7.75
CA GLU A 35 1.35 -9.52 -8.33
C GLU A 35 0.01 -9.48 -9.08
N LYS A 36 -1.03 -8.91 -8.47
CA LYS A 36 -2.35 -8.76 -9.11
C LYS A 36 -2.31 -7.89 -10.37
N GLN A 37 -1.51 -6.82 -10.36
CA GLN A 37 -1.41 -5.92 -11.52
C GLN A 37 -0.57 -6.50 -12.67
N VAL A 38 0.33 -7.45 -12.39
CA VAL A 38 1.11 -8.18 -13.41
C VAL A 38 0.32 -9.35 -14.00
N ALA A 39 -0.68 -9.87 -13.27
CA ALA A 39 -1.55 -10.95 -13.72
C ALA A 39 -2.75 -10.50 -14.59
N ALA A 40 -2.93 -9.19 -14.78
CA ALA A 40 -3.98 -8.58 -15.62
C ALA A 40 -3.41 -8.06 -16.94
#